data_AF-A0A7J3XGC4-F1
#
_entry.id   AF-A0A7J3XGC4-F1
#
_cell.length_a   1.000
_cell.length_b   1.000
_cell.length_c   1.000
_cell.angle_alpha   90.00
_cell.angle_beta   90.00
_cell.angle_gamma   90.00
#
_symmetry.space_group_name_H-M   'P 1'
#
loop_
_entity.id
_entity.type
_entity.pdbx_description
1 polymer ?
#
loop_
_entity_poly.entity_id
_entity_poly.type
_entity_poly.pdbx_seq_one_letter_code
_entity_poly.pdbx_strand_id
1 'polypeptide(L)'
;MLGSSASPRVRREERVSSYIRKKISEGETLHFTLVDPAKVGSTEDLEMVSAKLADAGTDCFMIGGSIGVSESDVDAVALVLKKRGIPVIAFPGNVSGV
;
A
#
# COMPACT_ATOMS: atom_id res chain seq x y z
N MET A 1 -20.31 31.13 15.49
CA MET A 1 -18.92 30.80 15.14
C MET A 1 -18.90 29.38 14.58
N LEU A 2 -18.27 29.20 13.43
CA LEU A 2 -18.46 28.07 12.52
C LEU A 2 -18.22 26.72 13.21
N GLY A 3 -19.28 25.90 13.28
CA GLY A 3 -19.15 24.47 13.51
C GLY A 3 -18.43 23.86 12.32
N SER A 4 -17.16 23.52 12.49
CA SER A 4 -16.42 22.79 11.48
C SER A 4 -16.93 21.34 11.51
N SER A 5 -17.86 21.04 10.60
CA SER A 5 -18.23 19.68 10.26
C SER A 5 -17.02 19.03 9.61
N ALA A 6 -16.18 18.37 10.42
CA ALA A 6 -15.19 17.46 9.89
C ALA A 6 -15.94 16.42 9.05
N SER A 7 -15.80 16.53 7.74
CA SER A 7 -16.30 15.60 6.74
C SER A 7 -15.85 14.17 7.13
N PRO A 8 -16.65 13.11 6.91
CA PRO A 8 -16.29 11.71 7.26
C PRO A 8 -14.99 11.22 6.59
N ARG A 9 -14.44 12.04 5.71
CA ARG A 9 -13.03 12.12 5.33
C ARG A 9 -12.12 12.66 6.46
N VAL A 10 -12.16 12.12 7.68
CA VAL A 10 -10.93 12.04 8.48
C VAL A 10 -10.14 10.92 7.80
N ARG A 11 -9.36 11.31 6.80
CA ARG A 11 -9.08 10.50 5.60
C ARG A 11 -8.15 9.34 5.96
N ARG A 12 -8.34 8.15 5.37
CA ARG A 12 -7.35 7.04 5.42
C ARG A 12 -5.92 7.52 5.13
N GLU A 13 -5.76 8.55 4.30
CA GLU A 13 -4.51 9.25 4.00
C GLU A 13 -3.82 9.82 5.26
N GLU A 14 -4.58 10.43 6.17
CA GLU A 14 -4.04 10.92 7.46
C GLU A 14 -3.54 9.75 8.31
N ARG A 15 -4.18 8.58 8.24
CA ARG A 15 -3.74 7.39 9.00
C ARG A 15 -2.39 6.85 8.50
N VAL A 16 -2.21 6.71 7.18
CA VAL A 16 -0.95 6.21 6.59
C VAL A 16 0.17 7.24 6.73
N SER A 17 -0.10 8.51 6.42
CA SER A 17 0.89 9.59 6.58
C SER A 17 1.32 9.75 8.05
N SER A 18 0.39 9.67 9.00
CA SER A 18 0.72 9.71 10.43
C SER A 18 1.50 8.48 10.88
N TYR A 19 1.16 7.28 10.40
CA TYR A 19 1.92 6.05 10.68
C TYR A 19 3.39 6.19 10.24
N ILE A 20 3.62 6.62 9.00
CA ILE A 20 4.97 6.82 8.44
C ILE A 20 5.72 7.90 9.23
N ARG A 21 5.09 9.06 9.47
CA ARG A 21 5.72 10.17 10.20
C ARG A 21 6.08 9.80 11.64
N LYS A 22 5.22 9.02 12.31
CA LYS A 22 5.47 8.53 13.67
C LYS A 22 6.75 7.68 13.71
N LYS A 23 6.84 6.65 12.86
CA LYS A 23 8.04 5.78 12.80
C LYS A 23 9.31 6.56 12.50
N ILE A 24 9.26 7.50 11.55
CA ILE A 24 10.39 8.39 11.24
C ILE A 24 10.79 9.22 12.47
N SER A 25 9.81 9.79 13.19
CA SER A 25 10.08 10.58 14.39
C SER A 25 10.67 9.76 15.56
N GLU A 26 10.41 8.45 15.58
CA GLU A 26 10.99 7.49 16.51
C GLU A 26 12.40 7.03 16.10
N GLY A 27 12.92 7.53 14.97
CA GLY A 27 14.27 7.24 14.47
C GLY A 27 14.39 5.97 13.64
N GLU A 28 13.26 5.36 13.25
CA GLU A 28 13.25 4.14 12.44
C GLU A 28 13.60 4.43 10.96
N THR A 29 14.33 3.51 10.32
CA THR A 29 14.44 3.45 8.86
C THR A 29 13.33 2.55 8.32
N LEU A 30 12.54 3.07 7.39
CA LEU A 30 11.39 2.36 6.84
C LEU A 30 11.77 1.55 5.58
N HIS A 31 11.27 0.33 5.48
CA HIS A 31 11.37 -0.52 4.29
C HIS A 31 10.01 -0.67 3.62
N PHE A 32 9.91 -0.25 2.35
CA PHE A 32 8.69 -0.41 1.55
C PHE A 32 8.91 -1.43 0.44
N THR A 33 8.02 -2.41 0.34
CA THR A 33 8.04 -3.41 -0.74
C THR A 33 7.17 -2.93 -1.90
N LEU A 34 7.75 -2.77 -3.09
CA LEU A 34 6.99 -2.54 -4.32
C LEU A 34 6.58 -3.88 -4.95
N VAL A 35 5.29 -4.01 -5.25
CA VAL A 35 4.72 -5.11 -6.03
C VAL A 35 4.22 -4.56 -7.36
N ASP A 36 4.83 -5.03 -8.44
CA ASP A 36 4.38 -4.74 -9.80
C ASP A 36 3.32 -5.76 -10.22
N PRO A 37 2.05 -5.36 -10.44
CA PRO A 37 0.98 -6.28 -10.84
C PRO A 37 1.32 -7.06 -12.11
N ALA A 38 2.06 -6.47 -13.06
CA ALA A 38 2.45 -7.13 -14.31
C ALA A 38 3.49 -8.27 -14.09
N LYS A 39 4.06 -8.38 -12.89
CA LYS A 39 5.04 -9.41 -12.51
C LYS A 39 4.47 -10.46 -11.58
N VAL A 40 3.20 -10.34 -11.19
CA VAL A 40 2.54 -11.32 -10.33
C VAL A 40 2.03 -12.47 -11.20
N GLY A 41 2.67 -13.64 -11.07
CA GLY A 41 2.27 -14.84 -11.80
C GLY A 41 1.03 -15.53 -11.22
N SER A 42 0.92 -15.60 -9.90
CA SER A 42 -0.23 -16.17 -9.18
C SER A 42 -0.49 -15.40 -7.87
N THR A 43 -1.73 -15.37 -7.42
CA THR A 43 -2.09 -14.73 -6.14
C THR A 43 -1.66 -15.59 -4.96
N GLU A 44 -1.52 -16.91 -5.14
CA GLU A 44 -0.99 -17.85 -4.16
C GLU A 44 0.49 -17.58 -3.86
N ASP A 45 1.31 -17.37 -4.90
CA ASP A 45 2.72 -17.01 -4.71
C ASP A 45 2.84 -15.65 -4.02
N LEU A 46 2.00 -14.68 -4.41
CA LEU A 46 1.95 -13.37 -3.77
C LEU A 46 1.54 -13.46 -2.29
N GLU A 47 0.59 -14.33 -1.95
CA GLU A 47 0.18 -14.58 -0.56
C GLU A 47 1.36 -15.11 0.27
N MET A 48 2.10 -16.10 -0.24
CA MET A 48 3.27 -16.66 0.44
C MET A 48 4.40 -15.64 0.58
N VAL A 49 4.73 -14.91 -0.49
CA VAL A 49 5.83 -13.94 -0.50
C VAL A 49 5.50 -12.74 0.39
N SER A 50 4.28 -12.21 0.30
CA SER A 50 3.87 -11.07 1.14
C SER A 50 3.83 -11.41 2.62
N ALA A 51 3.49 -12.65 3.00
CA ALA A 51 3.61 -13.11 4.39
C ALA A 51 5.06 -13.06 4.87
N LYS A 52 5.99 -13.64 4.10
CA LYS A 52 7.43 -13.63 4.44
C LYS A 52 8.00 -12.21 4.52
N LEU A 53 7.57 -11.30 3.66
CA LEU A 53 8.02 -9.90 3.67
C LEU A 53 7.48 -9.12 4.88
N ALA A 54 6.24 -9.39 5.28
CA ALA A 54 5.67 -8.84 6.52
C ALA A 54 6.45 -9.35 7.74
N ASP A 55 6.74 -10.65 7.80
CA ASP A 55 7.55 -11.26 8.87
C ASP A 55 8.99 -10.74 8.89
N ALA A 56 9.55 -10.41 7.72
CA ALA A 56 10.87 -9.79 7.59
C ALA A 56 10.90 -8.29 7.98
N GLY A 57 9.74 -7.69 8.28
CA GLY A 57 9.65 -6.32 8.80
C GLY A 57 9.43 -5.24 7.75
N THR A 58 8.84 -5.56 6.59
CA THR A 58 8.41 -4.49 5.67
C THR A 58 7.33 -3.63 6.32
N ASP A 59 7.44 -2.31 6.22
CA ASP A 59 6.53 -1.36 6.88
C ASP A 59 5.30 -1.05 6.04
N CYS A 60 5.44 -1.06 4.73
CA CYS A 60 4.37 -0.81 3.77
C CYS A 60 4.56 -1.68 2.53
N PHE A 61 3.44 -2.01 1.89
CA PHE A 61 3.44 -2.46 0.50
C PHE A 61 3.04 -1.31 -0.43
N MET A 62 3.63 -1.29 -1.61
CA MET A 62 3.30 -0.39 -2.70
C MET A 62 2.84 -1.22 -3.91
N ILE A 63 1.85 -0.71 -4.66
CA ILE A 63 1.35 -1.38 -5.88
C ILE A 63 1.57 -0.47 -7.07
N GLY A 64 2.33 -0.95 -8.06
CA GLY A 64 2.55 -0.27 -9.33
C GLY A 64 3.95 -0.48 -9.90
N GLY A 65 4.42 0.44 -10.73
CA GLY A 65 5.72 0.32 -11.42
C GLY A 65 5.66 -0.20 -12.86
N SER A 66 4.48 -0.43 -13.42
CA SER A 66 4.26 -0.84 -14.81
C SER A 66 3.21 0.02 -15.51
N ILE A 67 3.16 -0.10 -16.85
CA ILE A 67 2.16 0.51 -17.74
C ILE A 67 1.37 -0.64 -18.38
N GLY A 68 0.05 -0.51 -18.47
CA GLY A 68 -0.81 -1.50 -19.15
C GLY A 68 -1.27 -2.64 -18.25
N VAL A 69 -1.40 -2.40 -16.94
CA VAL A 69 -2.07 -3.31 -16.00
C VAL A 69 -3.55 -2.99 -15.94
N SER A 70 -4.41 -3.99 -15.76
CA SER A 70 -5.83 -3.75 -15.59
C SER A 70 -6.17 -3.34 -14.15
N GLU A 71 -7.29 -2.65 -13.95
CA GLU A 71 -7.82 -2.37 -12.61
C GLU A 71 -8.02 -3.67 -11.81
N SER A 72 -8.44 -4.76 -12.47
CA SER A 72 -8.59 -6.08 -11.86
C SER A 72 -7.27 -6.66 -11.37
N ASP A 73 -6.14 -6.43 -12.07
CA ASP A 73 -4.82 -6.90 -11.62
C ASP A 73 -4.39 -6.15 -10.36
N VAL A 74 -4.57 -4.84 -10.35
CA VAL A 74 -4.28 -3.98 -9.18
C VAL A 74 -5.15 -4.39 -7.99
N ASP A 75 -6.44 -4.63 -8.21
CA ASP A 75 -7.37 -5.04 -7.16
C ASP A 75 -7.03 -6.41 -6.58
N ALA A 76 -6.71 -7.39 -7.43
CA ALA A 76 -6.31 -8.72 -6.99
C ALA A 76 -5.07 -8.66 -6.09
N VAL A 77 -4.05 -7.90 -6.49
CA VAL A 77 -2.84 -7.65 -5.68
C VAL A 77 -3.21 -6.93 -4.38
N ALA A 78 -4.02 -5.88 -4.43
CA ALA A 78 -4.41 -5.11 -3.26
C ALA A 78 -5.16 -5.95 -2.22
N LEU A 79 -6.04 -6.85 -2.65
CA LEU A 79 -6.79 -7.73 -1.76
C LEU A 79 -5.88 -8.71 -1.01
N VAL A 80 -4.86 -9.27 -1.68
CA VAL A 80 -3.87 -10.17 -1.06
C VAL A 80 -3.03 -9.41 -0.03
N LEU A 81 -2.45 -8.27 -0.43
CA LEU A 81 -1.53 -7.51 0.43
C LEU A 81 -2.23 -6.93 1.68
N LYS A 82 -3.49 -6.52 1.57
CA LYS A 82 -4.27 -5.99 2.71
C LYS A 82 -4.43 -6.98 3.86
N LYS A 83 -4.36 -8.29 3.60
CA LYS A 83 -4.42 -9.32 4.65
C LYS A 83 -3.23 -9.26 5.61
N ARG A 84 -2.11 -8.61 5.23
CA ARG A 84 -0.91 -8.49 6.08
C ARG A 84 -1.07 -7.47 7.21
N GLY A 85 -2.13 -6.66 7.21
CA GLY A 85 -2.40 -5.71 8.29
C GLY A 85 -1.50 -4.46 8.31
N ILE A 86 -0.62 -4.30 7.32
CA ILE A 86 0.21 -3.10 7.12
C ILE A 86 -0.29 -2.27 5.93
N PRO A 87 0.06 -0.97 5.84
CA PRO A 87 -0.42 -0.10 4.78
C PRO A 87 -0.10 -0.61 3.37
N VAL A 88 -1.08 -0.47 2.47
CA VAL A 88 -0.94 -0.73 1.03
C VAL A 88 -1.17 0.59 0.31
N ILE A 89 -0.17 1.05 -0.44
CA ILE A 89 -0.08 2.38 -1.04
C ILE A 89 -0.06 2.25 -2.56
N ALA A 90 -0.88 3.01 -3.27
CA ALA A 90 -0.78 3.08 -4.73
C ALA A 90 0.50 3.82 -5.14
N PHE A 91 1.26 3.25 -6.09
CA PHE A 91 2.44 3.84 -6.70
C PHE A 91 2.28 3.86 -8.23
N PRO A 92 1.39 4.73 -8.76
CA PRO A 92 0.94 4.66 -10.13
C PRO A 92 2.08 4.97 -11.12
N GLY A 93 2.17 4.17 -12.19
CA GLY A 93 3.18 4.34 -13.26
C GLY A 93 2.84 5.44 -14.29
N ASN A 94 1.61 5.96 -14.28
CA ASN A 94 1.14 7.07 -15.11
C ASN A 94 0.18 7.98 -14.30
N VAL A 95 -0.13 9.18 -14.82
CA VAL A 95 -1.02 10.16 -14.16
C VAL A 95 -2.47 9.66 -14.05
N SER A 96 -2.87 8.72 -14.91
CA SER A 96 -4.22 8.14 -14.92
C SER A 96 -4.44 7.11 -13.80
N GLY A 97 -3.39 6.60 -13.15
CA GLY A 97 -3.50 5.68 -12.01
C GLY A 97 -3.94 4.26 -12.37
N VAL A 98 -4.08 3.96 -13.67
CA VAL A 98 -4.41 2.66 -14.28
C VAL A 98 -3.44 2.42 -15.44
#